data_AF-A0A2H0D3V6-F1
#
_entry.id   AF-A0A2H0D3V6-F1
#
_cell.length_a   1.000
_cell.length_b   1.000
_cell.length_c   1.000
_cell.angle_alpha   90.00
_cell.angle_beta   90.00
_cell.angle_gamma   90.00
#
_symmetry.space_group_name_H-M   'P 1'
#
loop_
_entity.id
_entity.type
_entity.pdbx_description
1 polymer ?
#
loop_
_entity_poly.entity_id
_entity_poly.type
_entity_poly.pdbx_seq_one_letter_code
_entity_poly.pdbx_strand_id
1 'polypeptide(L)' 'MLSETTVTQIKEILLSGLQLNKIILFGSQARGTADERSDVDLLVLAPNLIDRYALMRELRGKLLPLKYA' A
#
# COMPACT_ATOMS: atom_id res chain seq x y z
N MET A 1 11.16 10.18 -0.95
CA MET A 1 11.15 8.79 -1.45
C MET A 1 10.95 7.86 -0.27
N LEU A 2 10.19 6.77 -0.41
CA LEU A 2 9.93 5.83 0.69
C LEU A 2 11.23 5.18 1.18
N SER A 3 11.37 5.07 2.50
CA SER A 3 12.46 4.29 3.10
C SER A 3 12.24 2.80 2.88
N GLU A 4 13.31 2.01 2.82
CA GLU A 4 13.23 0.55 2.71
C GLU A 4 12.44 -0.08 3.88
N THR A 5 12.58 0.49 5.08
CA THR A 5 11.81 0.09 6.27
C THR A 5 10.31 0.28 6.03
N THR A 6 9.89 1.44 5.52
CA THR A 6 8.48 1.73 5.23
C THR A 6 7.94 0.81 4.15
N VAL A 7 8.70 0.54 3.08
CA VAL A 7 8.31 -0.40 2.03
C VAL A 7 8.09 -1.80 2.59
N THR A 8 9.00 -2.25 3.47
CA THR A 8 8.91 -3.55 4.13
C THR A 8 7.67 -3.65 5.02
N GLN A 9 7.41 -2.63 5.84
CA GLN A 9 6.22 -2.55 6.69
C GLN A 9 4.91 -2.57 5.88
N ILE A 10 4.82 -1.78 4.81
CA ILE A 10 3.65 -1.79 3.91
C ILE A 10 3.42 -3.19 3.35
N LYS A 11 4.48 -3.85 2.89
CA LYS A 11 4.39 -5.20 2.33
C LYS A 11 3.90 -6.21 3.37
N GLU A 12 4.46 -6.20 4.57
CA GLU A 12 4.05 -7.10 5.66
C GLU A 12 2.59 -6.87 6.08
N ILE A 13 2.18 -5.62 6.23
CA ILE A 13 0.81 -5.24 6.59
C ILE A 13 -0.20 -5.73 5.54
N LEU A 14 0.09 -5.51 4.25
CA LEU A 14 -0.85 -5.85 3.17
C LEU A 14 -0.92 -7.35 2.89
N LEU A 15 0.17 -8.08 3.09
CA LEU A 15 0.20 -9.55 2.93
C LEU A 15 -0.34 -10.29 4.16
N SER A 16 -0.49 -9.61 5.30
CA SER A 16 -1.04 -10.22 6.51
C SER A 16 -2.50 -10.62 6.33
N GLY A 17 -2.76 -11.92 6.19
CA GLY A 17 -4.11 -12.48 6.06
C GLY A 17 -4.78 -12.27 4.70
N LEU A 18 -4.05 -11.81 3.69
CA LEU A 18 -4.56 -11.61 2.32
C LEU A 18 -3.62 -12.21 1.29
N GLN A 19 -4.18 -12.89 0.30
CA GLN A 19 -3.43 -13.35 -0.86
C GLN A 19 -3.46 -12.29 -1.95
N LEU A 20 -2.33 -11.60 -2.14
CA LEU A 20 -2.17 -10.60 -3.20
C LEU A 20 -1.16 -11.12 -4.22
N ASN A 21 -1.48 -10.97 -5.51
CA ASN A 21 -0.58 -11.36 -6.59
C ASN A 21 0.58 -10.36 -6.72
N LYS A 22 0.29 -9.06 -6.63
CA LYS A 22 1.29 -7.99 -6.71
C LYS A 22 0.86 -6.75 -5.95
N ILE A 23 1.84 -6.00 -5.47
CA ILE A 23 1.70 -4.64 -4.93
C ILE A 23 2.66 -3.77 -5.73
N ILE A 24 2.15 -2.68 -6.32
CA ILE A 24 2.93 -1.79 -7.18
C ILE A 24 2.86 -0.38 -6.61
N LEU A 25 4.02 0.26 -6.41
CA LEU A 25 4.12 1.65 -5.98
C LEU A 25 3.90 2.58 -7.18
N PHE A 26 3.03 3.58 -6.99
CA PHE A 26 2.73 4.61 -7.97
C PHE A 26 2.97 6.02 -7.40
N GLY A 27 2.62 7.04 -8.18
CA GLY A 27 2.58 8.41 -7.70
C GLY A 27 3.93 9.11 -7.62
N SER A 28 4.00 10.14 -6.78
CA SER A 28 5.22 10.94 -6.56
C SER A 28 6.33 10.11 -5.90
N GLN A 29 5.98 9.15 -5.04
CA GLN A 29 6.94 8.25 -4.39
C GLN A 29 7.65 7.34 -5.38
N ALA A 30 6.94 6.78 -6.36
CA ALA A 30 7.54 5.99 -7.44
C ALA A 30 8.42 6.83 -8.37
N ARG A 31 8.07 8.10 -8.59
CA ARG A 31 8.77 9.02 -9.50
C ARG A 31 9.96 9.74 -8.87
N GLY A 32 10.16 9.62 -7.55
CA GLY A 32 11.20 10.34 -6.82
C GLY A 32 10.91 11.84 -6.65
N THR A 33 9.68 12.30 -6.90
CA THR A 33 9.27 13.71 -6.79
C THR A 33 8.44 13.98 -5.53
N ALA A 34 8.40 13.04 -4.59
CA ALA A 34 7.65 13.17 -3.34
C ALA A 34 8.33 14.11 -2.34
N ASP A 35 7.52 14.93 -1.67
CA ASP A 35 7.87 15.77 -0.51
C ASP A 35 7.30 15.17 0.80
N GLU A 36 7.49 15.89 1.91
CA GLU A 36 7.03 15.46 3.25
C GLU A 36 5.51 15.35 3.39
N ARG A 37 4.73 15.93 2.47
CA ARG A 37 3.26 15.91 2.49
C ARG A 37 2.68 14.93 1.48
N SER A 38 3.54 14.28 0.70
CA SER A 38 3.13 13.36 -0.34
C SER A 38 2.55 12.09 0.27
N ASP A 39 1.43 11.64 -0.28
CA ASP A 39 0.82 10.36 0.03
C ASP A 39 1.56 9.19 -0.65
N VAL A 40 1.08 7.98 -0.36
CA VAL A 40 1.58 6.74 -0.95
C VAL A 40 0.48 6.10 -1.77
N ASP A 41 0.65 6.13 -3.09
CA ASP A 41 -0.26 5.46 -4.02
C ASP A 41 0.17 4.01 -4.25
N LEU A 42 -0.74 3.07 -4.02
CA LEU A 42 -0.51 1.64 -4.26
C LEU A 42 -1.57 1.08 -5.20
N LEU A 43 -1.12 0.31 -6.19
CA LEU A 43 -1.97 -0.59 -6.97
C LEU A 43 -1.79 -2.02 -6.46
N VAL A 44 -2.88 -2.66 -6.11
CA VAL A 44 -2.89 -4.04 -5.62
C VAL A 44 -3.60 -4.94 -6.62
N LEU A 45 -2.94 -6.02 -7.02
CA LEU A 45 -3.51 -7.08 -7.83
C LEU A 45 -3.84 -8.25 -6.91
N ALA A 46 -5.12 -8.63 -6.82
CA ALA A 46 -5.60 -9.75 -6.02
C ALA A 46 -6.30 -10.78 -6.92
N PRO A 47 -6.20 -12.08 -6.63
CA PRO A 47 -6.98 -13.10 -7.32
C PRO A 47 -8.44 -13.02 -6.86
N ASN A 48 -9.40 -13.19 -7.78
CA ASN A 48 -10.83 -13.32 -7.49
C ASN A 48 -11.42 -12.20 -6.62
N LEU A 49 -11.47 -10.99 -7.19
CA LEU A 49 -12.04 -9.82 -6.53
C LEU A 49 -13.57 -9.88 -6.49
N ILE A 50 -14.14 -10.46 -5.43
CA ILE A 50 -15.60 -10.56 -5.24
C ILE A 50 -16.19 -9.19 -4.89
N ASP A 51 -15.55 -8.44 -3.97
CA ASP A 51 -15.96 -7.08 -3.60
C ASP A 51 -14.74 -6.17 -3.48
N ARG A 52 -14.58 -5.30 -4.49
CA ARG A 52 -13.50 -4.33 -4.56
C ARG A 52 -13.53 -3.33 -3.41
N TYR A 53 -14.71 -2.86 -3.00
CA TYR A 53 -14.84 -1.83 -1.98
C TYR A 53 -14.56 -2.38 -0.59
N ALA A 54 -15.00 -3.62 -0.32
CA ALA A 54 -14.66 -4.32 0.91
C ALA A 54 -13.14 -4.53 1.03
N LEU A 55 -12.48 -5.03 -0.03
CA LEU A 55 -11.03 -5.20 -0.04
C LEU A 55 -10.30 -3.86 0.16
N MET A 56 -10.70 -2.81 -0.56
CA MET A 56 -10.12 -1.47 -0.40
C MET A 56 -10.24 -0.95 1.04
N ARG A 57 -11.40 -1.16 1.69
CA ARG A 57 -11.63 -0.75 3.07
C ARG A 57 -10.76 -1.54 4.05
N GLU A 58 -10.62 -2.85 3.85
CA GLU A 58 -9.73 -3.70 4.67
C GLU A 58 -8.27 -3.27 4.53
N LEU A 59 -7.76 -3.14 3.30
CA LEU A 59 -6.37 -2.73 3.04
C LEU A 59 -6.08 -1.35 3.64
N ARG A 60 -6.98 -0.37 3.46
CA ARG A 60 -6.84 0.97 4.04
C ARG A 60 -6.88 0.93 5.56
N GLY A 61 -7.75 0.10 6.14
CA GLY A 61 -7.84 -0.10 7.59
C GLY A 61 -6.55 -0.69 8.17
N LYS A 62 -5.95 -1.67 7.48
CA LYS A 62 -4.67 -2.27 7.88
C LYS A 62 -3.50 -1.29 7.83
N LEU A 63 -3.50 -0.37 6.87
CA LEU A 63 -2.46 0.67 6.74
C LEU A 63 -2.64 1.86 7.68
N LEU A 64 -3.83 2.06 8.27
CA LEU A 64 -4.10 3.20 9.14
C LEU A 64 -3.13 3.36 10.34
N PRO A 65 -2.64 2.29 10.98
CA PRO A 65 -1.67 2.39 12.07
C PRO A 65 -0.23 2.68 11.62
N LEU A 66 0.06 2.60 10.31
CA LEU A 66 1.39 2.87 9.79
C LEU A 66 1.72 4.35 10.00
N LYS A 67 2.77 4.62 10.78
CA LYS A 67 3.28 5.98 10.94
C LYS A 67 4.07 6.36 9.70
N TYR A 68 3.44 7.11 8.82
CA TYR A 68 4.03 7.66 7.62
C TYR A 68 3.57 9.12 7.50
N ALA A 69 4.54 10.03 7.47
CA ALA A 69 4.39 11.49 7.45
C ALA A 69 3.45 12.04 8.54
#